data_AF-A0A6M0BHE6-F1
#
_entry.id   AF-A0A6M0BHE6-F1
#
_cell.length_a   1.000
_cell.length_b   1.000
_cell.length_c   1.000
_cell.angle_alpha   90.00
_cell.angle_beta   90.00
_cell.angle_gamma   90.00
#
_symmetry.space_group_name_H-M   'P 1'
#
loop_
_entity.id
_entity.type
_entity.pdbx_description
1 polymer ?
#
loop_
_entity_poly.entity_id
_entity_poly.type
_entity_poly.pdbx_seq_one_letter_code
_entity_poly.pdbx_strand_id
1 'polypeptide(L)'
;MDSPIWDNRIPSCLFQQEVHQSANNTIKRLIDLIGALVGLLITVSIAIPIAIAMSIVDPGPLFYSQIRCGLNGKPFRIWKFRSMIVGADKLKHLVENQAKGHIFKNENDPRIS
;
A
#
# COMPACT_ATOMS: atom_id res chain seq x y z
N MET A 1 -18.48 5.47 17.25
CA MET A 1 -17.07 5.89 17.40
C MET A 1 -16.31 4.58 17.40
N ASP A 2 -16.10 4.06 16.20
CA ASP A 2 -15.98 2.63 15.99
C ASP A 2 -14.51 2.25 16.15
N SER A 3 -14.23 1.42 17.15
CA SER A 3 -12.89 0.88 17.38
C SER A 3 -12.37 0.25 16.09
N PRO A 4 -11.09 0.46 15.71
CA PRO A 4 -10.52 -0.19 14.53
C PRO A 4 -10.73 -1.71 14.62
N ILE A 5 -11.18 -2.33 13.52
CA ILE A 5 -11.58 -3.75 13.42
C ILE A 5 -10.44 -4.71 13.81
N TRP A 6 -9.22 -4.19 13.97
CA TRP A 6 -7.98 -4.88 14.34
C TRP A 6 -7.74 -4.97 15.86
N ASP A 7 -8.72 -4.58 16.69
CA ASP A 7 -8.69 -4.76 18.14
C ASP A 7 -8.52 -6.25 18.52
N ASN A 8 -7.83 -6.53 19.63
CA ASN A 8 -7.36 -7.85 20.09
C ASN A 8 -8.49 -8.85 20.46
N ARG A 9 -9.73 -8.59 20.03
CA ARG A 9 -10.93 -9.41 20.28
C ARG A 9 -11.15 -10.51 19.24
N ILE A 10 -10.38 -10.54 18.16
CA ILE A 10 -10.44 -11.62 17.17
C ILE A 10 -9.45 -12.72 17.59
N PRO A 11 -9.92 -13.95 17.86
CA PRO A 11 -9.03 -15.03 18.25
C PRO A 11 -8.07 -15.34 17.10
N SER A 12 -6.78 -15.48 17.41
CA SER A 12 -5.70 -15.74 16.45
C SER A 12 -5.92 -17.01 15.61
N CYS A 13 -6.82 -17.91 16.03
CA CYS A 13 -7.21 -19.11 15.29
C CYS A 13 -7.98 -18.84 13.99
N LEU A 14 -8.61 -17.67 13.80
CA LEU A 14 -9.30 -17.33 12.56
C LEU A 14 -8.34 -16.92 11.43
N PHE A 15 -7.11 -16.52 11.78
CA PHE A 15 -6.04 -16.19 10.84
C PHE A 15 -4.96 -17.27 10.85
N GLN A 16 -5.36 -18.53 10.78
CA GLN A 16 -4.43 -19.62 10.51
C GLN A 16 -4.10 -19.63 9.02
N GLN A 17 -3.27 -18.68 8.60
CA GLN A 17 -2.75 -18.69 7.25
C GLN A 17 -1.71 -19.82 7.19
N GLU A 18 -2.03 -20.90 6.49
CA GLU A 18 -1.08 -21.99 6.21
C GLU A 18 0.11 -21.39 5.45
N VAL A 19 1.20 -21.14 6.16
CA VAL A 19 2.40 -20.57 5.57
C VAL A 19 3.04 -21.67 4.74
N HIS A 20 3.01 -21.51 3.42
CA HIS A 20 3.64 -22.45 2.51
C HIS A 20 5.12 -22.67 2.90
N GLN A 21 5.58 -23.93 2.91
CA GLN A 21 6.91 -24.30 3.43
C GLN A 21 8.07 -23.56 2.74
N SER A 22 7.86 -23.02 1.53
CA SER A 22 8.83 -22.15 0.85
C SER A 22 9.13 -20.83 1.57
N ALA A 23 8.25 -20.36 2.46
CA ALA A 23 8.42 -19.12 3.20
C ALA A 23 9.47 -19.22 4.32
N ASN A 24 9.73 -20.43 4.84
CA ASN A 24 10.74 -20.69 5.87
C ASN A 24 12.11 -21.05 5.29
N ASN A 25 12.31 -20.93 3.97
CA ASN A 25 13.58 -21.25 3.33
C ASN A 25 14.60 -20.10 3.51
N THR A 26 15.70 -20.37 4.22
CA THR A 26 16.79 -19.41 4.47
C THR A 26 17.46 -18.92 3.18
N ILE A 27 17.57 -19.76 2.16
CA ILE A 27 18.16 -19.39 0.85
C ILE A 27 17.25 -18.39 0.14
N LYS A 28 15.94 -18.64 0.14
CA LYS A 28 14.94 -17.71 -0.41
C LYS A 28 15.03 -16.35 0.28
N ARG A 29 15.21 -16.35 1.60
CA ARG A 29 15.36 -15.13 2.39
C ARG A 29 16.62 -14.33 2.04
N LEU A 30 17.74 -15.01 1.80
CA LEU A 30 18.99 -14.36 1.37
C LEU A 30 18.85 -13.75 -0.02
N ILE A 31 18.25 -14.47 -0.97
CA ILE A 31 17.96 -13.97 -2.32
C ILE A 31 17.05 -12.74 -2.24
N ASP A 32 15.99 -12.79 -1.43
CA ASP A 32 15.07 -11.67 -1.26
C ASP A 32 15.78 -10.44 -0.66
N LEU A 33 16.74 -10.63 0.25
CA LEU A 33 17.51 -9.52 0.83
C LEU A 33 18.44 -8.88 -0.20
N ILE A 34 19.20 -9.68 -0.95
CA ILE A 34 20.10 -9.18 -1.99
C ILE A 34 19.30 -8.50 -3.11
N GLY A 35 18.23 -9.13 -3.56
CA GLY A 35 17.30 -8.58 -4.55
C GLY A 35 16.65 -7.28 -4.08
N ALA A 36 16.26 -7.19 -2.81
CA ALA A 36 15.73 -5.96 -2.23
C ALA A 36 16.76 -4.83 -2.17
N LEU A 37 18.02 -5.13 -1.85
CA LEU A 37 19.09 -4.12 -1.85
C LEU A 37 19.36 -3.56 -3.26
N VAL A 38 19.46 -4.43 -4.26
CA VAL A 38 19.66 -4.02 -5.66
C VAL A 38 18.44 -3.24 -6.16
N GLY A 39 17.24 -3.75 -5.89
CA GLY A 39 15.99 -3.08 -6.22
C GLY A 39 15.86 -1.71 -5.57
N LEU A 40 16.34 -1.54 -4.33
CA LEU A 40 16.33 -0.27 -3.62
C LEU A 40 17.26 0.75 -4.30
N LEU A 41 18.47 0.35 -4.70
CA LEU A 41 19.41 1.24 -5.41
C LEU A 41 18.83 1.75 -6.74
N ILE A 42 18.22 0.86 -7.52
CA ILE A 42 17.53 1.23 -8.77
C ILE A 42 16.31 2.10 -8.49
N THR A 43 15.54 1.78 -7.45
CA THR A 43 14.38 2.59 -7.08
C THR A 43 14.80 4.00 -6.67
N VAL A 44 15.90 4.18 -5.95
CA VAL A 44 16.40 5.50 -5.55
C VAL A 44 16.79 6.34 -6.77
N SER A 45 17.48 5.76 -7.75
CA SER A 45 17.87 6.51 -8.96
C SER A 45 16.66 6.97 -9.78
N ILE A 46 15.59 6.15 -9.84
CA ILE A 46 14.34 6.49 -10.53
C ILE A 46 13.44 7.41 -9.68
N ALA A 47 13.52 7.32 -8.35
CA ALA A 47 12.69 8.12 -7.45
C ALA A 47 13.02 9.62 -7.53
N ILE A 48 14.27 10.00 -7.80
CA ILE A 48 14.71 11.41 -7.88
C ILE A 48 13.96 12.19 -8.98
N PRO A 49 13.97 11.77 -10.26
CA PRO A 49 13.22 12.49 -11.30
C PRO A 49 11.70 12.45 -11.07
N ILE A 50 11.16 11.34 -10.53
CA ILE A 50 9.74 11.25 -10.17
C ILE A 50 9.38 12.26 -9.08
N ALA A 51 10.25 12.44 -8.08
CA ALA A 51 10.04 13.40 -7.01
C ALA A 51 10.00 14.84 -7.54
N ILE A 52 10.89 15.17 -8.49
CA ILE A 52 10.90 16.48 -9.14
C ILE A 52 9.63 16.70 -9.96
N ALA A 53 9.24 15.72 -10.79
CA ALA A 53 8.03 15.81 -11.61
C ALA A 53 6.76 15.99 -10.75
N MET A 54 6.64 15.21 -9.67
CA MET A 54 5.53 15.31 -8.72
C MET A 54 5.50 16.66 -8.00
N SER A 55 6.67 17.21 -7.65
CA SER A 55 6.76 18.51 -6.98
C SER A 55 6.33 19.67 -7.88
N ILE A 56 6.40 19.52 -9.20
CA ILE A 56 5.95 20.54 -10.16
C ILE A 56 4.43 20.44 -10.40
N VAL A 57 3.89 19.22 -10.46
CA VAL A 57 2.46 18.99 -10.74
C VAL A 57 1.59 19.35 -9.54
N ASP A 58 1.92 18.85 -8.35
CA ASP A 58 1.14 19.08 -7.13
C ASP A 58 2.06 19.02 -5.88
N PRO A 59 2.39 20.18 -5.28
CA PRO A 59 3.35 20.29 -4.19
C PRO A 59 2.82 19.59 -2.94
N GLY A 60 3.49 18.51 -2.54
CA GLY A 60 3.07 17.71 -1.40
C GLY A 60 3.95 16.49 -1.14
N PRO A 61 3.58 15.64 -0.17
CA PRO A 61 4.35 14.45 0.15
C PRO A 61 4.41 13.48 -1.04
N LEU A 62 5.62 12.98 -1.33
CA LEU A 62 5.86 12.06 -2.45
C LEU A 62 5.25 10.68 -2.23
N PHE A 63 5.24 10.22 -0.98
CA PHE A 63 4.76 8.91 -0.61
C PHE A 63 3.37 8.98 0.02
N TYR A 64 2.51 8.08 -0.41
CA TYR A 64 1.22 7.79 0.20
C TYR A 64 1.33 6.52 1.03
N SER A 65 0.72 6.51 2.22
CA SER A 65 0.75 5.37 3.14
C SER A 65 -0.64 4.79 3.39
N GLN A 66 -0.78 3.47 3.30
CA GLN A 66 -2.03 2.75 3.61
C GLN A 66 -1.78 1.56 4.55
N ILE A 67 -2.65 1.37 5.54
CA ILE A 67 -2.61 0.20 6.43
C ILE A 67 -3.33 -0.97 5.77
N ARG A 68 -2.70 -2.16 5.76
CA ARG A 68 -3.29 -3.43 5.29
C ARG A 68 -3.00 -4.55 6.30
N CYS A 69 -3.81 -5.60 6.27
CA CYS A 69 -3.58 -6.80 7.08
C CYS A 69 -2.45 -7.64 6.47
N GLY A 70 -1.45 -7.97 7.27
CA GLY A 70 -0.30 -8.79 6.89
C GLY A 70 -0.37 -10.21 7.46
N LEU A 71 0.80 -10.86 7.54
CA LEU A 71 0.94 -12.24 8.02
C LEU A 71 0.37 -12.39 9.45
N ASN A 72 -0.45 -13.42 9.66
CA ASN A 72 -1.14 -13.70 10.93
C ASN A 72 -2.01 -12.52 11.41
N GLY A 73 -2.62 -11.78 10.49
CA GLY A 73 -3.50 -10.65 10.81
C GLY A 73 -2.77 -9.41 11.34
N LYS A 74 -1.42 -9.42 11.40
CA LYS A 74 -0.66 -8.26 11.89
C LYS A 74 -0.73 -7.11 10.88
N PRO A 75 -1.24 -5.92 11.25
CA PRO A 75 -1.33 -4.81 10.32
C PRO A 75 0.07 -4.30 9.96
N PHE A 76 0.26 -3.94 8.69
CA PHE A 76 1.47 -3.30 8.20
C PHE A 76 1.14 -2.09 7.33
N ARG A 77 2.06 -1.12 7.33
CA ARG A 77 1.91 0.10 6.54
C ARG A 77 2.64 -0.06 5.21
N ILE A 78 1.89 0.06 4.12
CA ILE A 78 2.42 0.07 2.75
C ILE A 78 2.73 1.51 2.37
N TRP A 79 3.92 1.72 1.82
CA TRP A 79 4.33 2.98 1.21
C TRP A 79 4.37 2.82 -0.31
N LYS A 80 3.78 3.78 -1.03
CA LYS A 80 3.81 3.83 -2.49
C LYS A 80 3.97 5.27 -2.97
N PHE A 81 4.45 5.45 -4.20
CA PHE A 81 4.41 6.76 -4.84
C PHE A 81 2.96 7.25 -4.92
N ARG A 82 2.76 8.51 -4.59
CA ARG A 82 1.48 9.17 -4.71
C ARG A 82 1.15 9.31 -6.20
N SER A 83 -0.05 8.92 -6.60
CA SER A 83 -0.58 9.13 -7.96
C SER A 83 -1.87 9.96 -7.97
N MET A 84 -2.32 10.38 -6.79
CA MET A 84 -3.57 11.09 -6.58
C MET A 84 -3.28 12.39 -5.83
N ILE A 85 -4.17 13.37 -5.96
CA ILE A 85 -4.08 14.65 -5.24
C ILE A 85 -4.04 14.46 -3.72
N VAL A 86 -3.44 15.42 -3.03
CA VAL A 86 -3.36 15.40 -1.55
C VAL A 86 -4.78 15.38 -0.96
N GLY A 87 -5.07 14.35 -0.14
CA GLY A 87 -6.38 14.20 0.50
C GLY A 87 -7.45 13.51 -0.35
N ALA A 88 -7.10 12.90 -1.49
CA ALA A 88 -8.02 12.14 -2.34
C ALA A 88 -8.88 11.10 -1.60
N ASP A 89 -8.39 10.50 -0.52
CA ASP A 89 -9.17 9.58 0.31
C ASP A 89 -10.40 10.24 0.94
N LYS A 90 -10.26 11.49 1.40
CA LYS A 90 -11.37 12.25 1.97
C LYS A 90 -12.40 12.59 0.92
N LEU A 91 -11.98 12.82 -0.33
CA LEU A 91 -12.86 13.14 -1.44
C LEU A 91 -13.56 11.91 -2.04
N LYS A 92 -13.17 10.69 -1.63
CA LYS A 92 -13.73 9.45 -2.18
C LYS A 92 -15.24 9.35 -2.10
N HIS A 93 -15.83 9.83 -1.00
CA HIS A 93 -17.27 9.77 -0.78
C HIS A 93 -18.07 10.72 -1.70
N LEU A 94 -17.40 11.68 -2.34
CA LEU A 94 -18.01 12.62 -3.28
C LEU A 94 -18.01 12.08 -4.72
N VAL A 95 -17.30 10.99 -4.98
CA VAL A 95 -17.13 10.40 -6.31
C VAL A 95 -18.01 9.15 -6.42
N GLU A 96 -18.82 9.08 -7.48
CA GLU A 96 -19.69 7.94 -7.72
C GLU A 96 -18.88 6.68 -8.04
N ASN A 97 -19.27 5.56 -7.41
CA ASN A 97 -18.64 4.26 -7.66
C ASN A 97 -19.40 3.52 -8.77
N GLN A 98 -18.73 3.31 -9.90
CA GLN A 98 -19.26 2.56 -11.04
C GLN A 98 -19.13 1.04 -10.88
N ALA A 99 -18.32 0.57 -9.92
CA ALA A 99 -18.21 -0.86 -9.61
C ALA A 99 -19.32 -1.35 -8.67
N LYS A 100 -19.75 -2.59 -8.90
CA LYS A 100 -20.64 -3.32 -7.99
C LYS A 100 -19.83 -4.06 -6.92
N GLY A 101 -20.20 -3.93 -5.64
CA GLY A 101 -19.58 -4.62 -4.51
C GLY A 101 -18.61 -3.76 -3.69
N HIS A 102 -17.66 -4.40 -2.99
CA HIS A 102 -16.71 -3.73 -2.07
C HIS A 102 -15.52 -3.06 -2.78
N ILE A 103 -15.52 -3.00 -4.10
CA ILE A 103 -14.45 -2.41 -4.91
C ILE A 103 -14.90 -1.03 -5.36
N PHE A 104 -13.99 -0.05 -5.29
CA PHE A 104 -14.21 1.27 -5.86
C PHE A 104 -13.59 1.32 -7.26
N LYS A 105 -14.38 1.68 -8.27
CA LYS A 105 -13.93 1.94 -9.64
C LYS A 105 -14.68 3.14 -10.19
N ASN A 106 -13.94 4.10 -10.74
CA ASN A 106 -14.47 5.16 -11.57
C ASN A 106 -13.47 5.37 -12.71
N GLU A 107 -13.95 5.39 -13.94
CA GLU A 107 -13.10 5.57 -15.14
C GLU A 107 -12.53 6.99 -15.24
N ASN A 108 -13.33 8.00 -14.89
CA ASN A 108 -12.93 9.40 -14.92
C ASN A 108 -12.87 9.94 -13.49
N ASP A 109 -11.86 9.49 -12.73
CA ASP A 109 -11.67 9.91 -11.35
C ASP A 109 -10.92 11.27 -11.28
N PRO A 110 -11.57 12.36 -10.84
CA PRO A 110 -10.95 13.69 -10.78
C PRO A 110 -9.84 13.79 -9.73
N ARG A 111 -9.58 12.73 -8.96
CA ARG A 111 -8.56 12.69 -7.92
C ARG A 111 -7.20 12.21 -8.42
N ILE A 112 -7.11 11.73 -9.66
CA ILE A 112 -5.86 11.31 -10.29
C ILE A 112 -5.12 12.55 -10.79
N SER A 113 -3.81 12.61 -10.57
CA SER A 113 -2.92 13.71 -10.99
C SER A 113 -2.45 13.57 -12.44
#